data_AF-A0A0R1HRI6-F1
#
_entry.id   AF-A0A0R1HRI6-F1
#
_cell.length_a   1.000
_cell.length_b   1.000
_cell.length_c   1.000
_cell.angle_alpha   90.00
_cell.angle_beta   90.00
_cell.angle_gamma   90.00
#
_symmetry.space_group_name_H-M   'P 1'
#
loop_
_entity.id
_entity.type
_entity.pdbx_description
1 polymer ?
#
loop_
_entity_poly.entity_id
_entity_poly.type
_entity_poly.pdbx_seq_one_letter_code
_entity_poly.pdbx_strand_id
1 'polypeptide(L)'
;MSAFFEVGDAEFQAWVQKVQAKANPEAIKREMQTSVKRVGVQAQRTVENVTPVDTGTLRRGWTLSSGGLMAVTLSNGVEYAPFIENGHRTRGGGGWVPGHFMLRDSIKAVESQLGSLITPQFQKVLEGML
;
A
#
# COMPACT_ATOMS: atom_id res chain seq x y z
N MET A 1 29.68 32.22 -0.08
CA MET A 1 28.81 32.46 -1.26
C MET A 1 27.49 31.78 -0.98
N SER A 2 26.41 32.55 -0.91
CA SER A 2 25.04 32.03 -0.84
C SER A 2 24.30 32.48 -2.09
N ALA A 3 23.64 31.54 -2.76
CA ALA A 3 22.71 31.83 -3.84
C ALA A 3 21.29 31.82 -3.26
N PHE A 4 20.57 32.91 -3.48
CA PHE A 4 19.16 33.05 -3.14
C PHE A 4 18.38 32.80 -4.42
N PHE A 5 17.47 31.83 -4.43
CA PHE A 5 16.62 31.52 -5.58
C PHE A 5 15.19 31.94 -5.21
N GLU A 6 14.69 32.98 -5.85
CA GLU A 6 13.30 33.44 -5.72
C GLU A 6 12.56 32.99 -6.97
N VAL A 7 11.67 32.01 -6.85
CA VAL A 7 10.74 31.71 -7.95
C VAL A 7 9.67 32.78 -7.89
N GLY A 8 9.72 33.75 -8.81
CA GLY A 8 8.69 34.77 -8.89
C GLY A 8 7.33 34.14 -9.20
N ASP A 9 6.26 34.61 -8.54
CA ASP A 9 4.91 34.06 -8.69
C ASP A 9 4.49 33.92 -10.15
N ALA A 10 4.86 34.87 -11.02
CA ALA A 10 4.53 34.83 -12.45
C ALA A 10 5.14 33.61 -13.19
N GLU A 11 6.38 33.24 -12.85
CA GLU A 11 7.05 32.08 -13.45
C GLU A 11 6.40 30.78 -12.96
N PHE A 12 6.07 30.70 -11.66
CA PHE A 12 5.33 29.59 -11.10
C PHE A 12 3.94 29.45 -11.75
N GLN A 13 3.19 30.54 -11.92
CA GLN A 13 1.88 30.51 -12.58
C GLN A 13 1.96 30.07 -14.05
N ALA A 14 2.97 30.52 -14.79
CA ALA A 14 3.19 30.07 -16.17
C ALA A 14 3.49 28.56 -16.24
N TRP A 15 4.24 28.03 -15.28
CA TRP A 15 4.45 26.58 -15.15
C TRP A 15 3.16 25.84 -14.80
N VAL A 16 2.37 26.32 -13.82
CA VAL A 16 1.07 25.73 -13.46
C VAL A 16 0.14 25.64 -14.66
N GLN A 17 0.04 26.70 -15.48
CA GLN A 17 -0.79 26.68 -16.68
C GLN A 17 -0.34 25.64 -17.71
N LYS A 18 0.98 25.48 -17.91
CA LYS A 18 1.52 24.43 -18.79
C LYS A 18 1.19 23.03 -18.27
N VAL A 19 1.31 22.81 -16.96
CA VAL A 19 0.93 21.55 -16.33
C VAL A 19 -0.56 21.30 -16.48
N GLN A 20 -1.42 22.28 -16.21
CA GLN A 20 -2.88 22.14 -16.36
C GLN A 20 -3.31 21.86 -17.80
N ALA A 21 -2.70 22.52 -18.79
CA ALA A 21 -3.02 22.32 -20.20
C ALA A 21 -2.68 20.91 -20.70
N LYS A 22 -1.67 20.26 -20.11
CA LYS A 22 -1.21 18.91 -20.45
C LYS A 22 -1.66 17.84 -19.47
N ALA A 23 -2.23 18.23 -18.32
CA ALA A 23 -2.74 17.31 -17.33
C ALA A 23 -3.93 16.55 -17.93
N ASN A 24 -3.87 15.22 -17.85
CA ASN A 24 -4.99 14.36 -18.17
C ASN A 24 -5.52 13.75 -16.85
N PRO A 25 -6.60 14.31 -16.26
CA PRO A 25 -7.12 13.84 -14.97
C PRO A 25 -7.45 12.35 -14.94
N GLU A 26 -7.95 11.79 -16.04
CA GLU A 26 -8.26 10.36 -16.14
C GLU A 26 -6.99 9.50 -16.18
N ALA A 27 -5.93 9.97 -16.85
CA ALA A 27 -4.64 9.27 -16.83
C ALA A 27 -4.02 9.28 -15.41
N ILE A 28 -4.04 10.44 -14.74
CA ILE A 28 -3.56 10.58 -13.35
C ILE A 28 -4.34 9.65 -12.43
N LYS A 29 -5.67 9.67 -12.51
CA LYS A 29 -6.57 8.82 -11.73
C LYS A 29 -6.29 7.34 -11.96
N ARG A 30 -6.13 6.92 -13.23
CA ARG A 30 -5.82 5.53 -13.57
C ARG A 30 -4.47 5.07 -13.03
N GLU A 31 -3.45 5.91 -13.10
CA GLU A 31 -2.12 5.59 -12.57
C GLU A 31 -2.13 5.53 -11.04
N MET A 32 -2.85 6.43 -10.37
CA MET A 32 -3.09 6.35 -8.93
C MET A 32 -3.81 5.06 -8.53
N GLN A 33 -4.85 4.65 -9.27
CA GLN A 33 -5.54 3.38 -9.05
C GLN A 33 -4.60 2.18 -9.20
N THR A 34 -3.72 2.23 -10.21
CA THR A 34 -2.73 1.19 -10.47
C THR A 34 -1.72 1.11 -9.33
N SER A 35 -1.26 2.25 -8.80
CA SER A 35 -0.36 2.31 -7.66
C SER A 35 -0.98 1.73 -6.40
N VAL A 36 -2.21 2.12 -6.05
CA VAL A 36 -2.93 1.55 -4.89
C VAL A 36 -3.07 0.04 -5.03
N LYS A 37 -3.45 -0.45 -6.22
CA LYS A 37 -3.56 -1.90 -6.48
C LYS A 37 -2.23 -2.62 -6.29
N ARG A 38 -1.11 -2.05 -6.77
CA ARG A 38 0.22 -2.66 -6.60
C ARG A 38 0.64 -2.71 -5.15
N VAL A 39 0.40 -1.65 -4.37
CA VAL A 39 0.64 -1.64 -2.92
C VAL A 39 -0.17 -2.76 -2.25
N GLY A 40 -1.46 -2.90 -2.59
CA GLY A 40 -2.30 -3.98 -2.10
C GLY A 40 -1.77 -5.37 -2.43
N VAL A 41 -1.35 -5.60 -3.68
CA VAL A 41 -0.77 -6.88 -4.11
C VAL A 41 0.55 -7.16 -3.40
N GLN A 42 1.39 -6.15 -3.19
CA GLN A 42 2.63 -6.31 -2.44
C GLN A 42 2.34 -6.65 -0.98
N ALA A 43 1.38 -5.99 -0.35
CA ALA A 43 0.94 -6.32 1.00
C ALA A 43 0.39 -7.74 1.12
N GLN A 44 -0.43 -8.16 0.16
CA GLN A 44 -0.94 -9.53 0.10
C GLN A 44 0.20 -10.56 0.01
N ARG A 45 1.18 -10.33 -0.88
CA ARG A 45 2.35 -11.22 -1.01
C ARG A 45 3.18 -11.27 0.27
N THR A 46 3.44 -10.12 0.88
CA THR A 46 4.20 -10.04 2.14
C THR A 46 3.50 -10.84 3.24
N VAL A 47 2.19 -10.65 3.41
CA VAL A 47 1.45 -11.36 4.46
C VAL A 47 1.37 -12.86 4.20
N GLU A 48 1.15 -13.28 2.95
CA GLU A 48 1.14 -14.71 2.57
C GLU A 48 2.49 -15.40 2.85
N ASN A 49 3.60 -14.70 2.61
CA ASN A 49 4.95 -15.21 2.84
C ASN A 49 5.26 -15.40 4.34
N VAL A 50 4.82 -14.49 5.20
CA VAL A 50 5.05 -14.58 6.65
C VAL A 50 3.99 -15.38 7.39
N THR A 51 2.89 -15.74 6.72
CA THR A 51 1.82 -16.54 7.30
C THR A 51 2.31 -17.95 7.63
N PRO A 52 2.20 -18.41 8.89
CA PRO A 52 2.52 -19.78 9.28
C PRO A 52 1.72 -20.81 8.49
N VAL A 53 2.34 -21.95 8.20
CA VAL A 53 1.71 -23.03 7.43
C VAL A 53 1.67 -24.30 8.25
N ASP A 54 0.44 -24.76 8.46
CA ASP A 54 0.13 -26.13 8.84
C ASP A 54 -0.41 -26.88 7.60
N THR A 55 -1.71 -26.70 7.28
CA THR A 55 -2.34 -27.23 6.05
C THR A 55 -2.37 -26.23 4.87
N GLY A 56 -1.91 -25.00 5.13
CA GLY A 56 -1.90 -23.88 4.18
C GLY A 56 -3.24 -23.14 4.03
N THR A 57 -4.30 -23.54 4.73
CA THR A 57 -5.61 -22.86 4.68
C THR A 57 -5.50 -21.39 5.09
N LEU A 58 -4.78 -21.08 6.17
CA LEU A 58 -4.58 -19.70 6.64
C LEU A 58 -3.88 -18.84 5.58
N ARG A 59 -2.82 -19.35 4.95
CA ARG A 59 -2.09 -18.64 3.88
C ARG A 59 -2.98 -18.38 2.66
N ARG A 60 -3.77 -19.36 2.23
CA ARG A 60 -4.68 -19.21 1.07
C ARG A 60 -5.92 -18.37 1.38
N GLY A 61 -6.22 -18.12 2.66
CA GLY A 61 -7.38 -17.36 3.11
C GLY A 61 -7.25 -15.84 2.92
N TRP A 62 -6.07 -15.33 2.55
CA TRP A 62 -5.87 -13.91 2.27
C TRP A 62 -6.56 -13.50 0.97
N THR A 63 -7.33 -12.44 1.04
CA THR A 63 -8.05 -11.88 -0.11
C THR A 63 -7.85 -10.38 -0.19
N LEU A 64 -7.61 -9.88 -1.39
CA LEU A 64 -7.54 -8.45 -1.70
C LEU A 64 -8.77 -8.04 -2.51
N SER A 65 -9.60 -7.16 -1.96
CA SER A 65 -10.78 -6.60 -2.62
C SER A 65 -10.63 -5.10 -2.85
N SER A 66 -11.44 -4.54 -3.76
CA SER A 66 -11.55 -3.09 -3.90
C SER A 66 -12.25 -2.50 -2.66
N GLY A 67 -11.67 -1.46 -2.09
CA GLY A 67 -12.26 -0.66 -1.00
C GLY A 67 -12.89 0.65 -1.49
N GLY A 68 -12.92 0.90 -2.80
CA GLY A 68 -13.41 2.14 -3.39
C GLY A 68 -12.48 2.66 -4.49
N LEU A 69 -12.59 3.96 -4.80
CA LEU A 69 -11.91 4.55 -5.95
C LEU A 69 -10.38 4.53 -5.85
N MET A 70 -9.85 4.66 -4.64
CA MET A 70 -8.40 4.75 -4.34
C MET A 70 -8.02 3.86 -3.14
N ALA A 71 -8.78 2.79 -2.89
CA ALA A 71 -8.60 1.97 -1.70
C ALA A 71 -8.71 0.48 -2.04
N VAL A 72 -8.01 -0.33 -1.27
CA VAL A 72 -8.07 -1.79 -1.30
C VAL A 72 -8.22 -2.31 0.12
N THR A 73 -8.90 -3.43 0.26
CA THR A 73 -9.09 -4.12 1.55
C THR A 73 -8.39 -5.45 1.47
N LEU A 74 -7.47 -5.70 2.41
CA LEU A 74 -6.80 -6.98 2.59
C LEU A 74 -7.39 -7.64 3.84
N SER A 75 -7.92 -8.85 3.70
CA SER A 75 -8.61 -9.57 4.77
C SER A 75 -8.28 -11.06 4.74
N ASN A 76 -8.50 -11.76 5.86
CA ASN A 76 -8.44 -13.21 5.94
C ASN A 76 -9.75 -13.72 6.53
N GLY A 77 -10.49 -14.51 5.75
CA GLY A 77 -11.81 -15.03 6.15
C GLY A 77 -11.76 -16.28 7.04
N VAL A 78 -10.58 -16.79 7.37
CA VAL A 78 -10.43 -18.00 8.18
C VAL A 78 -10.78 -17.69 9.65
N GLU A 79 -11.71 -18.45 10.21
CA GLU A 79 -12.28 -18.21 11.56
C GLU A 79 -11.20 -18.06 12.64
N TYR A 80 -10.15 -18.89 12.58
CA TYR A 80 -9.09 -18.88 13.58
C TYR A 80 -7.96 -17.85 13.30
N ALA A 81 -8.02 -17.10 12.20
CA ALA A 81 -6.99 -16.13 11.83
C ALA A 81 -6.72 -15.08 12.93
N PRO A 82 -7.73 -14.49 13.63
CA PRO A 82 -7.48 -13.51 14.68
C PRO A 82 -6.68 -14.06 15.87
N PHE A 83 -6.82 -15.35 16.19
CA PHE A 83 -6.08 -16.01 17.27
C PHE A 83 -4.62 -16.27 16.93
N ILE A 84 -4.32 -16.41 15.63
CA ILE A 84 -2.94 -16.52 15.13
C ILE A 84 -2.33 -15.13 15.00
N GLU A 85 -3.09 -14.13 14.54
CA GLU A 85 -2.64 -12.75 14.43
C GLU A 85 -2.28 -12.16 15.80
N ASN A 86 -3.19 -12.25 16.78
CA ASN A 86 -3.08 -11.54 18.06
C ASN A 86 -2.68 -12.41 19.24
N GLY A 87 -2.68 -13.74 19.07
CA GLY A 87 -2.49 -14.69 20.16
C GLY A 87 -3.81 -15.09 20.83
N HIS A 88 -3.74 -16.09 21.71
CA HIS A 88 -4.90 -16.63 22.40
C HIS A 88 -4.52 -17.33 23.71
N ARG A 89 -5.50 -17.54 24.60
CA ARG A 89 -5.33 -18.34 25.82
C ARG A 89 -5.18 -19.82 25.48
N THR A 90 -4.36 -20.55 26.23
CA THR A 90 -4.29 -22.01 26.12
C THR A 90 -5.57 -22.64 26.66
N ARG A 91 -5.88 -23.85 26.18
CA ARG A 91 -6.97 -24.66 26.72
C ARG A 91 -6.76 -24.87 28.23
N GLY A 92 -7.78 -24.60 29.04
CA GLY A 92 -7.70 -24.65 30.50
C GLY A 92 -7.18 -23.38 31.18
N GLY A 93 -6.88 -22.31 30.43
CA GLY A 93 -6.63 -20.97 30.96
C GLY A 93 -5.26 -20.74 31.60
N GLY A 94 -4.43 -21.78 31.73
CA GLY A 94 -3.14 -21.72 32.41
C GLY A 94 -2.01 -21.00 31.66
N GLY A 95 -2.21 -20.59 30.41
CA GLY A 95 -1.17 -19.96 29.59
C GLY A 95 -1.69 -19.09 28.45
N TRP A 96 -0.77 -18.44 27.75
CA TRP A 96 -1.01 -17.58 26.59
C TRP A 96 -0.08 -17.96 25.46
N VAL A 97 -0.63 -18.10 24.25
CA VAL A 97 0.12 -18.28 23.01
C VAL A 97 0.26 -16.91 22.36
N PRO A 98 1.49 -16.41 22.13
CA PRO A 98 1.70 -15.11 21.48
C PRO A 98 1.22 -15.12 20.03
N GLY A 99 0.79 -13.95 19.55
CA GLY A 99 0.40 -13.74 18.15
C GLY A 99 1.60 -13.62 17.22
N HIS A 100 1.37 -13.93 15.94
CA HIS A 100 2.34 -13.80 14.86
C HIS A 100 2.31 -12.42 14.19
N PHE A 101 1.24 -11.64 14.39
CA PHE A 101 1.10 -10.29 13.84
C PHE A 101 1.38 -10.18 12.33
N MET A 102 0.93 -11.19 11.58
CA MET A 102 1.19 -11.36 10.16
C MET A 102 0.78 -10.11 9.39
N LEU A 103 -0.46 -9.65 9.58
CA LEU A 103 -0.99 -8.50 8.86
C LEU A 103 -0.32 -7.22 9.35
N ARG A 104 -0.29 -7.01 10.68
CA ARG A 104 0.26 -5.79 11.28
C ARG A 104 1.69 -5.52 10.82
N ASP A 105 2.54 -6.53 10.87
CA ASP A 105 3.95 -6.35 10.56
C ASP A 105 4.19 -6.32 9.04
N SER A 106 3.35 -6.99 8.25
CA SER A 106 3.36 -6.87 6.78
C SER A 106 2.99 -5.47 6.29
N ILE A 107 1.98 -4.83 6.90
CA ILE A 107 1.60 -3.46 6.56
C ILE A 107 2.73 -2.50 6.86
N LYS A 108 3.36 -2.59 8.05
CA LYS A 108 4.53 -1.77 8.40
C LYS A 108 5.69 -1.95 7.41
N ALA A 109 5.94 -3.19 6.99
CA ALA A 109 6.99 -3.47 6.00
C ALA A 109 6.69 -2.82 4.65
N VAL A 110 5.44 -2.89 4.19
CA VAL A 110 5.01 -2.29 2.91
C VAL A 110 5.00 -0.77 2.98
N GLU A 111 4.62 -0.18 4.13
CA GLU A 111 4.67 1.26 4.36
C GLU A 111 6.07 1.82 4.12
N SER A 112 7.12 1.12 4.58
CA SER A 112 8.51 1.51 4.32
C SER A 112 8.90 1.46 2.83
N GLN A 113 8.16 0.71 2.01
CA GLN A 113 8.41 0.51 0.58
C GLN A 113 7.54 1.40 -0.31
N LEU A 114 6.58 2.16 0.24
CA LEU A 114 5.61 2.95 -0.53
C LEU A 114 6.27 3.88 -1.54
N GLY A 115 7.37 4.53 -1.14
CA GLY A 115 8.14 5.40 -2.03
C GLY A 115 8.53 4.67 -3.33
N SER A 116 9.12 3.47 -3.22
CA SER A 116 9.51 2.66 -4.38
C SER A 116 8.33 2.12 -5.20
N LEU A 117 7.17 1.91 -4.57
CA LEU A 117 5.99 1.36 -5.21
C LEU A 117 5.15 2.41 -5.94
N ILE A 118 5.23 3.67 -5.53
CA ILE A 118 4.40 4.79 -6.02
C ILE A 118 5.20 5.70 -6.96
N THR A 119 6.48 5.97 -6.67
CA THR A 119 7.32 6.91 -7.42
C THR A 119 7.44 6.60 -8.91
N PRO A 120 7.67 5.35 -9.35
CA PRO A 120 7.80 5.05 -10.78
C PRO A 120 6.56 5.42 -11.60
N GLN A 121 5.38 5.33 -11.00
CA GLN A 121 4.11 5.66 -11.65
C GLN A 121 3.90 7.16 -11.74
N PHE A 122 4.27 7.89 -10.68
CA PHE A 122 4.27 9.35 -10.73
C PHE A 122 5.23 9.85 -11.81
N GLN A 123 6.44 9.29 -11.91
CA GLN A 123 7.40 9.62 -12.96
C GLN A 123 6.80 9.40 -14.35
N LYS A 124 6.17 8.26 -14.59
CA LYS A 124 5.51 7.95 -15.86
C LYS A 124 4.40 8.94 -16.23
N VAL A 125 3.61 9.39 -15.24
CA VAL A 125 2.58 10.42 -15.46
C VAL A 125 3.22 11.76 -15.83
N LEU A 126 4.28 12.16 -15.13
CA LEU A 126 5.00 13.40 -15.38
C LEU A 126 5.71 13.40 -16.75
N GLU A 127 6.31 12.28 -17.14
CA GLU A 127 6.90 12.09 -18.48
C GLU A 127 5.86 12.25 -19.60
N GLY A 128 4.63 11.80 -19.38
CA GLY A 128 3.53 12.02 -20.32
C GLY A 128 3.01 13.46 -20.40
N MET A 129 3.39 14.32 -19.44
CA MET A 129 3.02 15.73 -19.37
C MET A 129 4.10 16.69 -19.88
N LEU A 130 5.32 16.21 -20.10
CA LEU A 130 6.44 17.01 -20.63
C LEU A 130 6.43 16.99 -22.16
#